data_AF-A0AAU2CEJ9-F1
#
_entry.id   AF-A0AAU2CEJ9-F1
#
_cell.length_a   1.000
_cell.length_b   1.000
_cell.length_c   1.000
_cell.angle_alpha   90.00
_cell.angle_beta   90.00
_cell.angle_gamma   90.00
#
_symmetry.space_group_name_H-M   'P 1'
#
loop_
_entity.id
_entity.type
_entity.pdbx_description
1 polymer ?
#
loop_
_entity_poly.entity_id
_entity_poly.type
_entity_poly.pdbx_seq_one_letter_code
_entity_poly.pdbx_strand_id
1 'polypeptide(L)'
;MNESEFPRDGRPVDMYLDLLRVRMDSEDYQLLLKVVAPALRALEEQRPESLDFALDPEDTQQLPQEIRDEAALVIATAVTGRLDNQLVEIDVDGTGPVRVVTDAGTASDPTRLAEIAGCIRQRHQDTEELRGIAAASDMSTDF
;
A
#
# COMPACT_ATOMS: atom_id res chain seq x y z
N MET A 1 -19.10 -21.79 16.64
CA MET A 1 -18.04 -21.14 17.43
C MET A 1 -16.72 -21.57 16.83
N ASN A 2 -16.11 -20.72 15.99
CA ASN A 2 -14.69 -20.83 15.65
C ASN A 2 -14.05 -19.59 16.27
N GLU A 3 -13.54 -19.76 17.49
CA GLU A 3 -12.65 -18.77 18.08
C GLU A 3 -11.32 -18.92 17.35
N SER A 4 -10.98 -17.91 16.54
CA SER A 4 -9.67 -17.80 15.94
C SER A 4 -8.64 -17.70 17.06
N GLU A 5 -7.87 -18.76 17.26
CA GLU A 5 -6.73 -18.82 18.17
C GLU A 5 -5.58 -17.94 17.62
N PHE A 6 -5.76 -16.63 17.69
CA PHE A 6 -4.66 -15.68 17.58
C PHE A 6 -4.31 -15.21 19.00
N PRO A 7 -3.02 -15.21 19.41
CA PRO A 7 -2.61 -14.66 20.69
C PRO A 7 -3.09 -13.21 20.80
N ARG A 8 -3.77 -12.87 21.89
CA ARG A 8 -4.44 -11.57 22.10
C ARG A 8 -3.47 -10.37 22.24
N ASP A 9 -2.16 -10.59 22.14
CA ASP A 9 -1.13 -9.59 22.44
C ASP A 9 -0.12 -9.33 21.30
N GLY A 10 -0.20 -10.03 20.16
CA GLY A 10 0.70 -9.78 19.01
C GLY A 10 -0.09 -9.25 17.83
N ARG A 11 0.11 -7.99 17.43
CA ARG A 11 -0.56 -7.48 16.24
C ARG A 11 -0.07 -8.29 15.04
N PRO A 12 -0.92 -8.64 14.05
CA PRO A 12 -0.50 -9.36 12.84
C PRO A 12 0.77 -8.78 12.18
N VAL A 13 0.94 -7.46 12.28
CA VAL A 13 2.13 -6.73 11.85
C VAL A 13 3.40 -7.21 12.54
N ASP A 14 3.38 -7.42 13.84
CA ASP A 14 4.55 -7.84 14.63
C ASP A 14 5.04 -9.20 14.16
N MET A 15 4.10 -10.13 13.91
CA MET A 15 4.41 -11.45 13.36
C MET A 15 5.04 -11.36 11.97
N TYR A 16 4.53 -10.46 11.11
CA TYR A 16 5.07 -10.27 9.77
C TYR A 16 6.48 -9.67 9.81
N LEU A 17 6.72 -8.67 10.68
CA LEU A 17 8.04 -8.08 10.88
C LEU A 17 9.05 -9.09 11.43
N ASP A 18 8.64 -9.94 12.37
CA ASP A 18 9.50 -11.01 12.89
C ASP A 18 9.89 -12.02 11.81
N LEU A 19 8.98 -12.35 10.89
CA LEU A 19 9.28 -13.19 9.74
C LEU A 19 10.30 -12.53 8.80
N LEU A 20 10.09 -11.25 8.46
CA LEU A 20 10.99 -10.49 7.59
C LEU A 20 12.38 -10.36 8.20
N ARG A 21 12.47 -10.18 9.53
CA ARG A 21 13.75 -10.13 10.25
C ARG A 21 14.60 -11.39 10.07
N VAL A 22 13.96 -12.55 9.92
CA VAL A 22 14.66 -13.82 9.70
C VAL A 22 15.03 -14.04 8.23
N ARG A 23 14.19 -13.53 7.31
CA ARG A 23 14.31 -13.82 5.87
C ARG A 23 15.18 -12.83 5.11
N MET A 24 15.24 -11.57 5.56
CA MET A 24 15.93 -10.48 4.89
C MET A 24 17.33 -10.26 5.46
N ASP A 25 18.22 -9.69 4.65
CA ASP A 25 19.49 -9.16 5.13
C ASP A 25 19.25 -8.04 6.15
N SER A 26 20.17 -7.92 7.11
CA SER A 26 20.00 -6.97 8.21
C SER A 26 19.95 -5.51 7.74
N GLU A 27 20.66 -5.16 6.67
CA GLU A 27 20.63 -3.81 6.10
C GLU A 27 19.27 -3.51 5.45
N ASP A 28 18.74 -4.45 4.67
CA ASP A 28 17.45 -4.32 4.01
C ASP A 28 16.30 -4.28 5.01
N TYR A 29 16.36 -5.09 6.06
CA TYR A 29 15.38 -5.05 7.14
C TYR A 29 15.37 -3.69 7.87
N GLN A 30 16.55 -3.10 8.10
CA GLN A 30 16.63 -1.75 8.69
C GLN A 30 16.09 -0.67 7.75
N LEU A 31 16.31 -0.82 6.44
CA LEU A 31 15.77 0.09 5.45
C LEU A 31 14.24 -0.01 5.39
N LEU A 32 13.70 -1.23 5.36
CA LEU A 32 12.26 -1.50 5.44
C LEU A 32 11.64 -0.81 6.68
N LEU A 33 12.24 -1.00 7.87
CA LEU A 33 11.74 -0.39 9.10
C LEU A 33 11.68 1.15 9.02
N LYS A 34 12.67 1.79 8.39
CA LYS A 34 12.65 3.26 8.20
C LYS A 34 11.48 3.71 7.32
N VAL A 35 11.12 2.90 6.32
CA VAL A 35 10.02 3.18 5.39
C VAL A 35 8.66 2.98 6.04
N VAL A 36 8.47 1.90 6.80
CA VAL A 36 7.16 1.56 7.38
C VAL A 36 6.86 2.25 8.71
N ALA A 37 7.89 2.64 9.48
CA ALA A 37 7.69 3.23 10.82
C ALA A 37 6.79 4.49 10.83
N PRO A 38 6.90 5.44 9.89
CA PRO A 38 5.98 6.58 9.81
C PRO A 38 4.52 6.13 9.61
N ALA A 39 4.30 5.10 8.78
CA ALA A 39 2.99 4.54 8.49
C ALA A 39 2.35 3.88 9.70
N LEU A 40 3.11 3.04 10.38
CA LEU A 40 2.64 2.35 11.57
C LEU A 40 2.30 3.35 12.68
N ARG A 41 3.12 4.39 12.86
CA ARG A 41 2.84 5.46 13.83
C ARG A 41 1.55 6.23 13.49
N ALA A 42 1.34 6.61 12.22
CA ALA A 42 0.14 7.32 11.81
C ALA A 42 -1.15 6.51 12.05
N LEU A 43 -1.08 5.19 11.83
CA LEU A 43 -2.19 4.27 12.12
C LEU A 43 -2.49 4.15 13.61
N GLU A 44 -1.46 4.11 14.46
CA GLU A 44 -1.62 4.11 15.92
C GLU A 44 -2.23 5.40 16.45
N GLU A 45 -1.84 6.53 15.88
CA GLU A 45 -2.34 7.87 16.24
C GLU A 45 -3.77 8.15 15.74
N GLN A 46 -4.43 7.18 15.09
CA GLN A 46 -5.81 7.30 14.56
C GLN A 46 -5.99 8.54 13.68
N ARG A 47 -4.97 8.88 12.87
CA ARG A 47 -5.08 9.90 11.82
C ARG A 47 -5.15 9.23 10.45
N PRO A 48 -6.30 8.64 10.07
CA PRO A 48 -6.44 8.01 8.77
C PRO A 48 -6.50 9.04 7.62
N GLU A 49 -6.86 10.29 7.92
CA GLU A 49 -6.98 11.38 6.94
C GLU A 49 -5.61 11.84 6.38
N SER A 50 -4.50 11.44 7.01
CA SER A 50 -3.14 11.66 6.51
C SER A 50 -2.50 10.43 5.87
N LEU A 51 -3.24 9.34 5.64
CA LEU A 51 -2.77 8.16 4.88
C LEU A 51 -2.78 8.47 3.37
N ASP A 52 -2.20 9.59 2.95
CA ASP A 52 -1.70 9.69 1.58
C ASP A 52 -0.31 9.03 1.57
N PHE A 53 -0.30 7.69 1.69
CA PHE A 53 0.89 6.88 1.40
C PHE A 53 1.09 6.78 -0.10
N ALA A 54 1.04 7.91 -0.80
CA ALA A 54 2.04 8.14 -1.82
C ALA A 54 3.37 8.18 -1.06
N LEU A 55 3.93 6.99 -0.79
CA LEU A 55 5.36 6.81 -0.69
C LEU A 55 5.93 7.66 -1.81
N ASP A 56 6.46 8.84 -1.48
CA ASP A 56 6.77 9.86 -2.47
C ASP A 56 7.53 9.15 -3.59
N PRO A 57 7.01 9.14 -4.82
CA PRO A 57 7.59 8.32 -5.87
C PRO A 57 9.06 8.64 -6.03
N GLU A 58 9.52 9.84 -5.69
CA GLU A 58 10.94 10.21 -5.70
C GLU A 58 11.75 9.50 -4.59
N ASP A 59 11.27 9.48 -3.34
CA ASP A 59 11.95 8.82 -2.21
C ASP A 59 11.93 7.29 -2.34
N THR A 60 10.93 6.75 -3.03
CA THR A 60 10.78 5.30 -3.19
C THR A 60 11.27 4.76 -4.52
N GLN A 61 11.51 5.60 -5.53
CA GLN A 61 12.24 5.19 -6.74
C GLN A 61 13.68 4.75 -6.43
N GLN A 62 14.28 5.27 -5.35
CA GLN A 62 15.63 4.88 -4.91
C GLN A 62 15.65 3.57 -4.13
N LEU A 63 14.50 3.07 -3.68
CA LEU A 63 14.41 1.83 -2.92
C LEU A 63 14.39 0.61 -3.85
N PRO A 64 15.07 -0.49 -3.47
CA PRO A 64 14.88 -1.79 -4.10
C PRO A 64 13.40 -2.16 -4.14
N GLN A 65 12.95 -2.71 -5.26
CA GLN A 65 11.55 -3.08 -5.45
C GLN A 65 11.05 -4.05 -4.37
N GLU A 66 11.88 -5.03 -4.00
CA GLU A 66 11.55 -5.99 -2.93
C GLU A 66 11.21 -5.29 -1.60
N ILE A 67 11.94 -4.25 -1.23
CA ILE A 67 11.69 -3.50 0.02
C ILE A 67 10.39 -2.70 -0.07
N ARG A 68 10.06 -2.14 -1.24
CA ARG A 68 8.78 -1.45 -1.45
C ARG A 68 7.60 -2.41 -1.36
N ASP A 69 7.72 -3.56 -2.00
CA ASP A 69 6.69 -4.59 -2.05
C ASP A 69 6.41 -5.11 -0.62
N GLU A 70 7.47 -5.38 0.15
CA GLU A 70 7.35 -5.78 1.55
C GLU A 70 6.81 -4.66 2.45
N ALA A 71 7.21 -3.41 2.22
CA ALA A 71 6.68 -2.27 2.97
C ALA A 71 5.17 -2.10 2.75
N ALA A 72 4.70 -2.26 1.52
CA ALA A 72 3.29 -2.22 1.19
C ALA A 72 2.51 -3.34 1.90
N LEU A 73 3.07 -4.57 1.97
CA LEU A 73 2.46 -5.70 2.69
C LEU A 73 2.42 -5.49 4.21
N VAL A 74 3.47 -4.92 4.82
CA VAL A 74 3.49 -4.56 6.25
C VAL A 74 2.38 -3.55 6.55
N ILE A 75 2.28 -2.48 5.75
CA ILE A 75 1.27 -1.43 5.94
C ILE A 75 -0.13 -2.00 5.74
N ALA A 76 -0.36 -2.79 4.69
CA ALA A 76 -1.63 -3.44 4.47
C ALA A 76 -2.01 -4.37 5.63
N THR A 77 -1.06 -5.13 6.18
CA THR A 77 -1.25 -5.97 7.37
C THR A 77 -1.65 -5.13 8.58
N ALA A 78 -1.08 -3.93 8.72
CA ALA A 78 -1.42 -3.01 9.81
C ALA A 78 -2.83 -2.42 9.67
N VAL A 79 -3.24 -2.07 8.44
CA VAL A 79 -4.56 -1.50 8.15
C VAL A 79 -5.65 -2.57 8.24
N THR A 80 -5.41 -3.74 7.66
CA THR A 80 -6.42 -4.80 7.51
C THR A 80 -6.46 -5.76 8.68
N GLY A 81 -5.37 -5.86 9.46
CA GLY A 81 -5.20 -6.90 10.48
C GLY A 81 -5.08 -8.31 9.91
N ARG A 82 -4.75 -8.44 8.62
CA ARG A 82 -4.69 -9.73 7.91
C ARG A 82 -3.28 -10.02 7.41
N LEU A 83 -2.89 -11.29 7.45
CA LEU A 83 -1.58 -11.77 6.94
C LEU A 83 -1.67 -12.35 5.52
N ASP A 84 -2.87 -12.57 5.00
CA ASP A 84 -3.10 -13.13 3.66
C ASP A 84 -3.21 -12.04 2.58
N ASN A 85 -2.65 -10.86 2.86
CA ASN A 85 -2.49 -9.81 1.87
C ASN A 85 -1.49 -10.25 0.79
N GLN A 86 -1.78 -9.90 -0.45
CA GLN A 86 -0.99 -10.24 -1.62
C GLN A 86 -0.81 -8.99 -2.48
N LEU A 87 0.38 -8.87 -3.05
CA LEU A 87 0.68 -7.86 -4.04
C LEU A 87 0.40 -8.41 -5.43
N VAL A 88 -0.45 -7.72 -6.18
CA VAL A 88 -0.79 -8.06 -7.56
C VAL A 88 -0.49 -6.88 -8.47
N GLU A 89 0.03 -7.17 -9.66
CA GLU A 89 0.22 -6.18 -10.71
C GLU A 89 -1.00 -6.19 -11.64
N ILE A 90 -1.62 -5.03 -11.80
CA ILE A 90 -2.82 -4.84 -12.61
C ILE A 90 -2.45 -3.88 -13.74
N ASP A 91 -2.63 -4.32 -14.99
CA ASP A 91 -2.47 -3.43 -16.13
C ASP A 91 -3.71 -2.54 -16.27
N VAL A 92 -3.48 -1.23 -16.21
CA VAL A 92 -4.56 -0.24 -16.29
C VAL A 92 -4.33 0.61 -17.54
N ASP A 93 -5.26 0.48 -18.49
CA ASP A 93 -5.21 1.26 -19.74
C ASP A 93 -5.03 2.76 -19.45
N GLY A 94 -3.96 3.34 -19.99
CA GLY A 94 -3.66 4.77 -19.90
C GLY A 94 -2.73 5.17 -18.75
N THR A 95 -2.52 4.31 -17.75
CA THR A 95 -1.61 4.58 -16.61
C THR A 95 -0.45 3.57 -16.52
N GLY A 96 -0.53 2.45 -17.24
CA GLY A 96 0.47 1.38 -17.19
C GLY A 96 0.25 0.43 -16.00
N PRO A 97 1.20 -0.49 -15.74
CA PRO A 97 1.06 -1.49 -14.68
C PRO A 97 1.09 -0.83 -13.30
N VAL A 98 0.03 -1.05 -12.53
CA VAL A 98 -0.13 -0.57 -11.15
C VAL A 98 -0.06 -1.74 -10.19
N ARG A 99 0.75 -1.63 -9.15
CA ARG A 99 0.84 -2.62 -8.08
C ARG A 99 -0.19 -2.31 -7.00
N VAL A 100 -1.00 -3.31 -6.65
CA VAL A 100 -2.09 -3.18 -5.67
C VAL A 100 -1.92 -4.28 -4.62
N VAL A 101 -2.08 -3.90 -3.35
CA VAL A 101 -2.18 -4.87 -2.26
C VAL A 101 -3.64 -5.18 -2.00
N THR A 102 -3.99 -6.47 -1.99
CA THR A 102 -5.35 -6.94 -1.74
C THR A 102 -5.35 -8.30 -1.04
N ASP A 103 -6.48 -8.75 -0.51
CA ASP A 103 -6.57 -10.05 0.12
C ASP A 103 -6.48 -11.20 -0.91
N ALA A 104 -6.05 -12.38 -0.47
CA ALA A 104 -5.87 -13.55 -1.34
C ALA A 104 -7.11 -13.93 -2.18
N GLY A 105 -8.32 -13.70 -1.66
CA GLY A 105 -9.56 -13.98 -2.38
C GLY A 105 -9.75 -13.02 -3.56
N THR A 106 -9.52 -11.73 -3.33
CA THR A 106 -9.58 -10.70 -4.36
C THR A 106 -8.45 -10.84 -5.38
N ALA A 107 -7.23 -11.17 -4.93
CA ALA A 107 -6.08 -11.40 -5.80
C ALA A 107 -6.30 -12.54 -6.82
N SER A 108 -7.14 -13.52 -6.46
CA SER A 108 -7.43 -14.69 -7.31
C SER A 108 -8.67 -14.51 -8.20
N ASP A 109 -9.41 -13.39 -8.06
CA ASP A 109 -10.68 -13.14 -8.77
C ASP A 109 -10.47 -12.10 -9.89
N PRO A 110 -10.43 -12.51 -11.17
CA PRO A 110 -10.19 -11.60 -12.28
C PRO A 110 -11.28 -10.54 -12.44
N THR A 111 -12.51 -10.82 -11.97
CA THR A 111 -13.61 -9.83 -12.02
C THR A 111 -13.35 -8.69 -11.05
N ARG A 112 -12.91 -9.00 -9.83
CA ARG A 112 -12.57 -7.98 -8.83
C ARG A 112 -11.33 -7.18 -9.23
N LEU A 113 -10.34 -7.82 -9.83
CA LEU A 113 -9.18 -7.10 -10.37
C LEU A 113 -9.57 -6.12 -11.48
N ALA A 114 -10.52 -6.49 -12.34
CA ALA A 114 -11.06 -5.58 -13.36
C ALA A 114 -11.84 -4.40 -12.75
N GLU A 115 -12.58 -4.63 -11.66
CA GLU A 115 -13.25 -3.54 -10.92
C GLU A 115 -12.23 -2.57 -10.31
N ILE A 116 -11.15 -3.08 -9.71
CA ILE A 116 -10.05 -2.26 -9.17
C ILE A 116 -9.39 -1.45 -10.30
N ALA A 117 -9.09 -2.07 -11.44
CA ALA A 117 -8.53 -1.38 -12.61
C ALA A 117 -9.44 -0.23 -13.08
N GLY A 118 -10.76 -0.46 -13.10
CA GLY A 118 -11.76 0.55 -13.43
C GLY A 118 -11.75 1.73 -12.45
N CYS A 119 -11.71 1.45 -11.15
CA CYS A 119 -11.62 2.48 -10.11
C CYS A 119 -10.34 3.33 -10.23
N ILE A 120 -9.19 2.69 -10.47
CA ILE A 120 -7.90 3.38 -10.65
C ILE A 120 -7.96 4.29 -11.88
N ARG A 121 -8.49 3.79 -13.01
CA ARG A 121 -8.66 4.56 -14.24
C ARG A 121 -9.56 5.78 -14.02
N GLN A 122 -10.69 5.60 -13.36
CA GLN A 122 -11.61 6.70 -13.08
C GLN A 122 -10.93 7.77 -12.22
N ARG A 123 -10.24 7.37 -11.15
CA ARG A 123 -9.53 8.30 -10.29
C ARG A 123 -8.46 9.09 -11.05
N HIS A 124 -7.72 8.44 -11.95
CA HIS A 124 -6.74 9.14 -12.80
C HIS A 124 -7.41 10.15 -13.74
N GLN A 125 -8.56 9.81 -14.34
CA GLN A 125 -9.32 10.74 -15.17
C GLN A 125 -9.80 11.95 -14.35
N ASP A 126 -10.33 11.72 -13.15
CA ASP A 126 -10.77 12.79 -12.26
C ASP A 126 -9.60 13.71 -11.87
N THR A 127 -8.42 13.15 -11.56
CA THR A 127 -7.22 13.94 -11.25
C THR A 127 -6.75 14.77 -12.44
N GLU A 128 -6.74 14.21 -13.66
CA GLU A 128 -6.37 14.96 -14.86
C GLU A 128 -7.38 16.06 -15.20
N GLU A 129 -8.68 15.82 -14.98
CA GLU A 129 -9.71 16.85 -15.13
C GLU A 129 -9.50 17.99 -14.12
N LEU A 130 -9.28 17.67 -12.85
CA LEU A 130 -8.99 18.67 -11.81
C LEU A 130 -7.73 19.48 -12.12
N ARG A 131 -6.68 18.82 -12.61
CA ARG A 131 -5.45 19.48 -13.07
C ARG A 131 -5.73 20.42 -14.25
N GLY A 132 -6.56 20.00 -15.21
CA GLY A 132 -6.99 20.83 -16.34
C GLY A 132 -7.79 22.06 -15.90
N ILE A 133 -8.71 21.89 -14.94
CA ILE A 133 -9.49 23.01 -14.37
C ILE A 133 -8.57 24.00 -13.65
N ALA A 134 -7.64 23.51 -12.84
CA ALA A 134 -6.69 24.35 -12.13
C ALA A 134 -5.79 25.14 -13.10
N ALA A 135 -5.28 24.48 -14.15
CA ALA A 135 -4.49 25.12 -15.20
C ALA A 135 -5.29 26.20 -15.97
N ALA A 136 -6.58 25.96 -16.24
CA ALA A 136 -7.45 26.94 -16.90
C ALA A 136 -7.85 28.10 -15.97
N SER A 137 -7.81 27.89 -14.66
CA SER A 137 -8.26 28.84 -13.64
C SER A 137 -7.12 29.60 -12.95
N ASP A 138 -5.87 29.39 -13.40
CA ASP A 138 -4.64 29.94 -12.79
C ASP A 138 -4.51 29.60 -11.29
N MET A 139 -5.03 28.44 -10.89
CA MET A 139 -4.94 27.92 -9.52
C MET A 139 -3.77 26.94 -9.40
N SER A 140 -3.09 26.95 -8.24
CA SER A 140 -1.98 26.01 -7.99
C SER A 140 -2.47 24.56 -8.00
N THR A 141 -1.66 23.67 -8.59
CA THR A 141 -1.91 22.22 -8.71
C THR A 141 -1.08 21.39 -7.72
N ASP A 142 -0.45 22.01 -6.72
CA ASP A 142 0.23 21.26 -5.65
C ASP A 142 -0.81 20.55 -4.78
N PHE A 143 -1.12 19.30 -5.15
CA PHE A 143 -1.89 18.32 -4.40
C PHE A 143 -1.04 17.08 -4.20
#